data_AF-A0A7S1RC03-F1
#
_entry.id   AF-A0A7S1RC03-F1
#
_cell.length_a   1.000
_cell.length_b   1.000
_cell.length_c   1.000
_cell.angle_alpha   90.00
_cell.angle_beta   90.00
_cell.angle_gamma   90.00
#
_symmetry.space_group_name_H-M   'P 1'
#
loop_
_entity.id
_entity.type
_entity.pdbx_description
1 polymer ?
#
loop_
_entity_poly.entity_id
_entity_poly.type
_entity_poly.pdbx_seq_one_letter_code
_entity_poly.pdbx_strand_id
1 'polypeptide(L)'
;VLELGAGCGLVGILCAHLGARVTITDLRCVLPLTGHNVRLNALPPGAAGSVRLGELRWGDDLRGSLPRGSFDLIVGSDLSWAIQWDGPLLLATFLQLAGERTLIVVSLVLRPTQVQRWREIFGRFFSVAVVATDDDPELL
;
A
#
# COMPACT_ATOMS: atom_id res chain seq x y z
N VAL A 1 8.34 -2.63 -4.46
CA VAL A 1 7.19 -1.90 -3.88
C VAL A 1 5.95 -2.77 -4.02
N LEU A 2 5.12 -2.82 -2.99
CA LEU A 2 3.77 -3.39 -3.04
C LEU A 2 2.76 -2.28 -2.77
N GLU A 3 1.75 -2.11 -3.61
CA GLU A 3 0.60 -1.24 -3.33
C GLU A 3 -0.59 -2.11 -2.90
N LEU A 4 -1.16 -1.81 -1.73
CA LEU A 4 -2.38 -2.43 -1.21
C LEU A 4 -3.58 -1.53 -1.45
N GLY A 5 -4.73 -2.11 -1.82
CA GLY A 5 -5.97 -1.35 -2.00
C GLY A 5 -5.84 -0.25 -3.06
N ALA A 6 -5.26 -0.61 -4.20
CA ALA A 6 -4.83 0.34 -5.22
C ALA A 6 -5.95 1.16 -5.86
N GLY A 7 -7.18 0.63 -5.91
CA GLY A 7 -8.29 1.25 -6.63
C GLY A 7 -7.95 1.51 -8.09
N CYS A 8 -7.72 2.78 -8.42
CA CYS A 8 -7.29 3.20 -9.75
C CYS A 8 -5.82 2.89 -10.09
N GLY A 9 -4.97 2.56 -9.10
CA GLY A 9 -3.56 2.20 -9.29
C GLY A 9 -2.58 3.36 -9.40
N LEU A 10 -3.01 4.58 -9.06
CA LEU A 10 -2.20 5.79 -9.29
C LEU A 10 -0.87 5.78 -8.55
N VAL A 11 -0.84 5.39 -7.26
CA VAL A 11 0.38 5.42 -6.45
C VAL A 11 1.39 4.41 -6.97
N GLY A 12 0.95 3.18 -7.28
CA GLY A 12 1.81 2.16 -7.84
C GLY A 12 2.32 2.49 -9.23
N ILE A 13 1.49 3.09 -10.09
CA ILE A 13 1.92 3.61 -11.40
C ILE A 13 3.02 4.66 -11.21
N LEU A 14 2.82 5.63 -10.31
CA LEU A 14 3.82 6.65 -10.01
C LEU A 14 5.14 6.02 -9.52
N CYS A 15 5.08 5.10 -8.55
CA CYS A 15 6.27 4.40 -8.07
C CYS A 15 7.02 3.70 -9.20
N ALA A 16 6.31 3.11 -10.17
CA ALA A 16 6.94 2.46 -11.31
C ALA A 16 7.63 3.46 -12.25
N HIS A 17 7.02 4.63 -12.49
CA HIS A 17 7.65 5.73 -13.25
C HIS A 17 8.90 6.28 -12.53
N LEU A 18 8.92 6.23 -11.20
CA LEU A 18 10.11 6.55 -10.39
C LEU A 18 11.16 5.42 -10.37
N GLY A 19 10.97 4.34 -11.15
CA GLY A 19 11.95 3.28 -11.33
C GLY A 19 11.75 2.05 -10.44
N ALA A 20 10.65 1.98 -9.67
CA ALA A 20 10.42 0.83 -8.81
C ALA A 20 9.86 -0.39 -9.57
N ARG A 21 10.18 -1.59 -9.07
CA ARG A 21 9.44 -2.82 -9.39
C ARG A 21 8.23 -2.90 -8.48
N VAL A 22 7.05 -2.74 -9.05
CA VAL A 22 5.79 -2.58 -8.33
C VAL A 22 4.86 -3.76 -8.59
N THR A 23 4.32 -4.32 -7.50
CA THR A 23 3.13 -5.17 -7.54
C THR A 23 1.97 -4.33 -7.02
N ILE A 24 0.99 -4.06 -7.88
CA ILE A 24 -0.24 -3.33 -7.54
C ILE A 24 -1.32 -4.34 -7.21
N THR A 25 -1.94 -4.21 -6.04
CA THR A 25 -2.93 -5.18 -5.56
C THR A 25 -4.24 -4.56 -5.11
N ASP A 26 -5.32 -5.29 -5.39
CA ASP A 26 -6.67 -4.99 -4.95
C ASP A 26 -7.53 -6.26 -5.06
N LEU A 27 -8.82 -6.15 -4.76
CA LEU A 27 -9.82 -7.17 -5.01
C LEU A 27 -9.94 -7.47 -6.51
N ARG A 28 -10.26 -8.72 -6.85
CA ARG A 28 -10.41 -9.19 -8.24
C ARG A 28 -11.28 -8.29 -9.12
N CYS A 29 -12.36 -7.76 -8.55
CA CYS A 29 -13.33 -6.91 -9.26
C CYS A 29 -12.77 -5.53 -9.63
N VAL A 30 -11.72 -5.06 -8.95
CA VAL A 30 -11.08 -3.75 -9.16
C VAL A 30 -9.98 -3.83 -10.23
N LEU A 31 -9.27 -4.96 -10.30
CA LEU A 31 -8.13 -5.15 -11.20
C LEU A 31 -8.38 -4.83 -12.69
N PRO A 32 -9.57 -5.03 -13.29
CA PRO A 32 -9.84 -4.61 -14.66
C PRO A 32 -9.67 -3.09 -14.86
N LEU A 33 -10.15 -2.28 -13.92
CA LEU A 33 -10.00 -0.82 -13.92
C LEU A 33 -8.53 -0.44 -13.74
N THR A 34 -7.89 -0.98 -12.71
CA THR A 34 -6.47 -0.74 -12.43
C THR A 34 -5.61 -1.08 -13.64
N GLY A 35 -5.87 -2.21 -14.29
CA GLY A 35 -5.15 -2.62 -15.48
C GLY A 35 -5.40 -1.74 -16.70
N HIS A 36 -6.60 -1.18 -16.84
CA HIS A 36 -6.87 -0.16 -17.86
C HIS A 36 -5.99 1.08 -17.63
N ASN A 37 -5.92 1.58 -16.39
CA ASN A 37 -5.10 2.75 -16.05
C ASN A 37 -3.60 2.50 -16.21
N VAL A 38 -3.11 1.31 -15.85
CA VAL A 38 -1.71 0.92 -16.08
C VAL A 38 -1.37 0.94 -17.58
N ARG A 39 -2.29 0.51 -18.45
CA ARG A 39 -2.08 0.57 -19.91
C ARG A 39 -2.08 2.00 -20.44
N LEU A 40 -2.97 2.86 -19.95
CA LEU A 40 -3.00 4.26 -20.34
C LEU A 40 -1.74 5.02 -19.90
N ASN A 41 -1.12 4.59 -18.80
CA ASN A 41 0.08 5.20 -18.22
C ASN A 41 1.32 4.30 -18.38
N ALA A 42 1.41 3.60 -19.51
CA ALA A 42 2.50 2.67 -19.78
C ALA A 42 3.86 3.34 -19.62
N LEU A 43 4.80 2.61 -19.01
CA LEU A 43 6.18 3.07 -18.85
C LEU A 43 6.86 3.22 -20.22
N PRO A 44 7.73 4.22 -20.41
CA PRO A 44 8.48 4.36 -21.65
C PRO A 44 9.43 3.16 -21.86
N PRO A 45 9.79 2.84 -23.12
CA PRO A 45 10.79 1.83 -23.40
C PRO A 45 12.10 2.09 -22.66
N GLY A 46 12.65 1.07 -22.01
CA GLY A 46 13.89 1.19 -21.24
C GLY A 46 13.74 1.74 -19.82
N ALA A 47 12.51 1.98 -19.34
CA ALA A 47 12.28 2.34 -17.94
C ALA A 47 12.83 1.25 -16.99
N ALA A 48 13.44 1.69 -15.88
CA ALA A 48 13.95 0.79 -14.85
C ALA A 48 12.83 0.13 -14.02
N GLY A 49 11.67 0.79 -13.94
CA GLY A 49 10.52 0.29 -13.19
C GLY A 49 9.70 -0.73 -13.97
N SER A 50 8.77 -1.37 -13.26
CA SER A 50 7.84 -2.33 -13.86
C SER A 50 6.58 -2.44 -13.03
N VAL A 51 5.44 -2.72 -13.67
CA VAL A 51 4.17 -2.97 -12.96
C VAL A 51 3.72 -4.41 -13.18
N ARG A 52 3.27 -5.05 -12.10
CA ARG A 52 2.50 -6.30 -12.10
C ARG A 52 1.21 -6.09 -11.33
N LEU A 53 0.13 -6.72 -11.77
CA LEU A 53 -1.15 -6.72 -11.05
C LEU A 53 -1.31 -8.05 -10.31
N GLY A 54 -1.87 -8.00 -9.10
CA GLY A 54 -2.18 -9.20 -8.32
C GLY A 54 -3.45 -9.01 -7.51
N GLU A 55 -4.24 -10.07 -7.39
CA GLU A 55 -5.36 -10.08 -6.44
C GLU A 55 -4.82 -10.21 -5.02
N LEU A 56 -5.32 -9.37 -4.12
CA LEU A 56 -5.04 -9.47 -2.68
C LEU A 56 -6.22 -8.94 -1.90
N ARG A 57 -6.85 -9.81 -1.12
CA ARG A 57 -7.80 -9.43 -0.07
C ARG A 57 -7.07 -9.44 1.27
N TRP A 58 -7.28 -8.41 2.08
CA TRP A 58 -6.61 -8.32 3.38
C TRP A 58 -7.05 -9.45 4.31
N GLY A 59 -6.10 -9.94 5.10
CA GLY A 59 -6.29 -11.10 5.98
C GLY A 59 -6.17 -12.48 5.32
N ASP A 60 -6.10 -12.57 3.99
CA ASP A 60 -5.86 -13.85 3.30
C ASP A 60 -4.48 -14.43 3.65
N ASP A 61 -4.29 -15.73 3.43
CA ASP A 61 -2.99 -16.39 3.58
C ASP A 61 -2.09 -16.09 2.38
N LEU A 62 -1.03 -15.31 2.62
CA LEU A 62 -0.12 -14.82 1.59
C LEU A 62 1.22 -15.58 1.56
N ARG A 63 1.45 -16.50 2.51
CA ARG A 63 2.77 -17.13 2.73
C ARG A 63 3.28 -17.91 1.51
N GLY A 64 2.39 -18.43 0.67
CA GLY A 64 2.74 -19.17 -0.55
C GLY A 64 2.91 -18.30 -1.80
N SER A 65 2.38 -17.08 -1.81
CA SER A 65 2.35 -16.22 -3.01
C SER A 65 3.27 -15.00 -2.89
N LEU A 66 3.36 -14.41 -1.70
CA LEU A 66 4.12 -13.20 -1.40
C LEU A 66 4.98 -13.45 -0.15
N PRO A 67 6.26 -13.85 -0.31
CA PRO A 67 7.15 -14.11 0.81
C PRO A 67 7.34 -12.88 1.69
N ARG A 68 7.40 -13.09 3.01
CA ARG A 68 7.67 -12.04 3.98
C ARG A 68 9.02 -11.37 3.70
N GLY A 69 9.05 -10.04 3.77
CA GLY A 69 10.27 -9.24 3.54
C GLY A 69 10.69 -9.13 2.08
N SER A 70 9.85 -9.57 1.13
CA SER A 70 10.14 -9.44 -0.31
C SER A 70 9.95 -8.02 -0.87
N PHE A 71 9.44 -7.09 -0.06
CA PHE A 71 9.20 -5.71 -0.44
C PHE A 71 9.95 -4.74 0.46
N ASP A 72 10.74 -3.84 -0.15
CA ASP A 72 11.40 -2.73 0.55
C ASP A 72 10.38 -1.70 1.06
N LEU A 73 9.28 -1.53 0.31
CA LEU A 73 8.23 -0.55 0.59
C LEU A 73 6.86 -1.15 0.30
N ILE A 74 5.94 -0.99 1.25
CA ILE A 74 4.50 -1.23 1.10
C ILE A 74 3.81 0.13 1.18
N VAL A 75 2.97 0.44 0.19
CA VAL A 75 2.21 1.69 0.13
C VAL A 75 0.70 1.42 0.10
N GLY A 76 -0.08 2.39 0.54
CA GLY A 76 -1.52 2.41 0.32
C GLY A 76 -2.10 3.80 0.59
N SER A 77 -3.17 4.13 -0.12
CA SER A 77 -3.84 5.43 0.01
C SER A 77 -5.29 5.21 0.40
N ASP A 78 -5.70 5.86 1.47
CA ASP A 78 -7.05 5.78 2.04
C ASP A 78 -7.55 4.34 2.27
N LEU A 79 -6.74 3.54 2.95
CA LEU A 79 -7.06 2.16 3.34
C LEU A 79 -8.13 2.08 4.46
N SER A 80 -8.97 3.12 4.61
CA SER A 80 -9.64 3.45 5.87
C SER A 80 -11.16 3.26 5.88
N TRP A 81 -11.75 2.71 4.81
CA TRP A 81 -13.20 2.69 4.60
C TRP A 81 -14.00 2.20 5.82
N ALA A 82 -13.48 1.21 6.58
CA ALA A 82 -13.92 1.01 7.96
C ALA A 82 -12.82 0.42 8.87
N ILE A 83 -11.92 1.28 9.38
CA ILE A 83 -10.78 0.89 10.25
C ILE A 83 -11.14 -0.04 11.43
N GLN A 84 -12.37 0.02 11.95
CA GLN A 84 -12.84 -0.86 13.02
C GLN A 84 -13.01 -2.33 12.62
N TRP A 85 -13.24 -2.60 11.33
CA TRP A 85 -13.41 -3.93 10.77
C TRP A 85 -12.15 -4.36 10.01
N ASP A 86 -11.58 -3.44 9.24
CA ASP A 86 -10.47 -3.74 8.34
C ASP A 86 -9.10 -3.63 9.02
N GLY A 87 -9.00 -2.92 10.15
CA GLY A 87 -7.73 -2.74 10.89
C GLY A 87 -7.04 -4.06 11.27
N PRO A 88 -7.74 -5.03 11.89
CA PRO A 88 -7.17 -6.34 12.18
C PRO A 88 -6.74 -7.14 10.93
N LEU A 89 -7.51 -7.05 9.83
CA LEU A 89 -7.19 -7.72 8.57
C LEU A 89 -5.94 -7.10 7.92
N LEU A 90 -5.87 -5.78 7.90
CA LEU A 90 -4.73 -5.03 7.40
C LEU A 90 -3.47 -5.29 8.25
N LEU A 91 -3.61 -5.35 9.58
CA LEU A 91 -2.53 -5.76 10.47
C LEU A 91 -2.04 -7.18 10.15
N ALA A 92 -2.95 -8.14 10.00
CA ALA A 92 -2.59 -9.51 9.63
C ALA A 92 -1.85 -9.56 8.29
N THR A 93 -2.29 -8.78 7.30
CA THR A 93 -1.61 -8.63 6.00
C THR A 93 -0.21 -8.04 6.17
N PHE A 94 -0.04 -6.95 6.93
CA PHE A 94 1.29 -6.37 7.17
C PHE A 94 2.22 -7.33 7.90
N LEU A 95 1.75 -8.07 8.90
CA LEU A 95 2.57 -9.03 9.64
C LEU A 95 3.05 -10.20 8.75
N GLN A 96 2.27 -10.60 7.76
CA GLN A 96 2.66 -11.61 6.79
C GLN A 96 3.68 -11.09 5.77
N LEU A 97 3.59 -9.82 5.39
CA LEU A 97 4.37 -9.26 4.27
C LEU A 97 5.64 -8.52 4.71
N ALA A 98 5.58 -7.79 5.81
CA ALA A 98 6.67 -6.90 6.23
C ALA A 98 7.80 -7.66 6.93
N GLY A 99 9.02 -7.47 6.42
CA GLY A 99 10.25 -7.86 7.09
C GLY A 99 10.84 -6.69 7.90
N GLU A 100 11.98 -6.92 8.55
CA GLU A 100 12.66 -5.90 9.39
C GLU A 100 13.07 -4.64 8.61
N ARG A 101 13.26 -4.77 7.30
CA ARG A 101 13.66 -3.68 6.39
C ARG A 101 12.51 -3.07 5.60
N THR A 102 11.30 -3.60 5.76
CA THR A 102 10.14 -3.11 5.01
C THR A 102 9.62 -1.84 5.63
N LEU A 103 9.60 -0.75 4.86
CA LEU A 103 8.90 0.47 5.23
C LEU A 103 7.44 0.39 4.77
N ILE A 104 6.50 0.81 5.63
CA ILE A 104 5.08 0.90 5.29
C ILE A 104 4.69 2.38 5.31
N VAL A 105 4.15 2.89 4.22
CA VAL A 105 3.66 4.28 4.10
C VAL A 105 2.19 4.24 3.73
N VAL A 106 1.35 4.82 4.58
CA VAL A 106 -0.10 4.90 4.33
C VAL A 106 -0.53 6.35 4.43
N SER A 107 -1.23 6.85 3.41
CA SER A 107 -1.96 8.12 3.50
C SER A 107 -3.41 7.85 3.90
N LEU A 108 -3.97 8.70 4.74
CA LEU A 108 -5.36 8.63 5.18
C LEU A 108 -5.82 10.02 5.63
N VAL A 109 -7.13 10.25 5.59
CA VAL A 109 -7.71 11.45 6.20
C VAL A 109 -7.56 11.35 7.71
N LEU A 110 -6.68 12.18 8.28
CA LEU A 110 -6.34 12.14 9.69
C LEU A 110 -7.48 12.71 10.54
N ARG A 111 -8.28 11.83 11.15
CA ARG A 111 -9.13 12.21 12.29
C ARG A 111 -8.38 11.92 13.58
N PRO A 112 -8.41 12.79 14.60
CA PRO A 112 -7.67 12.58 15.86
C PRO A 112 -7.90 11.20 16.49
N THR A 113 -9.15 10.71 16.45
CA THR A 113 -9.54 9.39 16.96
C THR A 113 -8.99 8.21 16.15
N GLN A 114 -8.72 8.40 14.85
CA GLN A 114 -8.15 7.35 13.99
C GLN A 114 -6.67 7.16 14.31
N VAL A 115 -5.88 8.24 14.40
CA VAL A 115 -4.43 8.14 14.67
C VAL A 115 -4.15 7.37 15.96
N GLN A 116 -4.92 7.64 17.00
CA GLN A 116 -4.80 6.92 18.27
C GLN A 116 -5.09 5.43 18.10
N ARG A 117 -6.17 5.05 17.40
CA ARG A 117 -6.48 3.64 17.11
C ARG A 117 -5.40 2.95 16.27
N TRP A 118 -4.82 3.65 15.29
CA TRP A 118 -3.71 3.11 14.50
C TRP A 118 -2.50 2.81 15.40
N ARG A 119 -2.16 3.72 16.32
CA ARG A 119 -1.08 3.45 17.29
C ARG A 119 -1.42 2.29 18.22
N GLU A 120 -2.66 2.16 18.67
CA GLU A 120 -3.10 1.05 19.54
C GLU A 120 -3.03 -0.32 18.83
N ILE A 121 -3.48 -0.40 17.57
CA ILE A 121 -3.52 -1.65 16.80
C ILE A 121 -2.12 -2.03 16.30
N PHE A 122 -1.40 -1.10 15.69
CA PHE A 122 -0.15 -1.39 14.97
C PHE A 122 1.11 -1.17 15.84
N GLY A 123 1.05 -0.30 16.85
CA GLY A 123 2.22 0.11 17.64
C GLY A 123 2.87 -0.99 18.48
N ARG A 124 2.20 -2.14 18.67
CA ARG A 124 2.79 -3.33 19.30
C ARG A 124 3.77 -4.08 18.39
N PHE A 125 3.67 -3.86 17.08
CA PHE A 125 4.40 -4.62 16.06
C PHE A 125 5.25 -3.74 15.15
N PHE A 126 4.88 -2.47 15.00
CA PHE A 126 5.54 -1.51 14.13
C PHE A 126 5.88 -0.23 14.89
N SER A 127 6.98 0.42 14.52
CA SER A 127 7.22 1.81 14.90
C SER A 127 6.34 2.70 14.01
N VAL A 128 5.43 3.45 14.63
CA VAL A 128 4.43 4.26 13.91
C VAL A 128 4.70 5.74 14.14
N ALA A 129 4.93 6.48 13.06
CA ALA A 129 5.12 7.93 13.07
C ALA A 129 4.24 8.61 12.02
N VAL A 130 3.79 9.82 12.32
CA VAL A 130 3.20 10.72 11.30
C VAL A 130 4.37 11.44 10.65
N VAL A 131 4.46 11.36 9.32
CA VAL A 131 5.60 11.86 8.55
C VAL A 131 5.29 13.12 7.74
N ALA A 132 4.00 13.40 7.50
CA ALA A 132 3.52 14.54 6.74
C ALA A 132 2.04 14.80 7.06
N THR A 133 1.62 16.06 7.01
CA THR A 133 0.22 16.49 7.10
C THR A 133 -0.09 17.56 6.05
N ASP A 134 -1.36 17.77 5.70
CA ASP A 134 -1.75 18.81 4.72
C ASP A 134 -1.39 20.24 5.20
N ASP A 135 -1.16 20.42 6.50
CA ASP A 135 -0.71 21.69 7.09
C ASP A 135 0.82 21.90 6.99
N ASP A 136 1.58 20.94 6.42
CA ASP A 136 3.02 21.09 6.23
C ASP A 136 3.33 22.09 5.11
N PRO A 137 4.02 23.20 5.40
CA PRO A 137 4.29 24.26 4.44
C PRO A 137 5.25 23.84 3.31
N GLU A 138 5.93 22.69 3.42
CA GLU A 138 6.82 22.14 2.40
C GLU A 138 6.09 21.30 1.33
N LEU A 139 4.78 21.05 1.49
CA LEU A 139 3.96 20.26 0.56
C LEU A 139 3.05 21.10 -0.35
N LEU A 140 3.11 22.44 -0.26
CA LEU A 140 2.38 23.42 -1.08
C LEU A 140 3.33 24.22 -1.98
#